data_AF-A0A1Y3B4E2-F1
#
_entry.id   AF-A0A1Y3B4E2-F1
#
_cell.length_a   1.000
_cell.length_b   1.000
_cell.length_c   1.000
_cell.angle_alpha   90.00
_cell.angle_beta   90.00
_cell.angle_gamma   90.00
#
_symmetry.space_group_name_H-M   'P 1'
#
loop_
_entity.id
_entity.type
_entity.pdbx_description
1 polymer ?
#
loop_
_entity_poly.entity_id
_entity_poly.type
_entity_poly.pdbx_seq_one_letter_code
_entity_poly.pdbx_strand_id
1 'polypeptide(L)'
;MILQQSFNLSSSSLLLMLLLPAITLSRTIIKRESEQESDADDGLMEYNDCGNGNLRRLKVEGCEPNEEIRSRFCLLTRGSNASLVAKFIADSDYPTVTTDVRIKIGFLEFGYPPIEYDACMHYVACPLHEKELSVARVTFPIHSFVPRFGSMLITARLYGPNGEVIVCGQARAGLI
;
A
#
# COMPACT_ATOMS: atom_id res chain seq x y z
N MET A 1 33.71 47.60 -47.70
CA MET A 1 34.06 48.14 -46.38
C MET A 1 35.03 47.16 -45.73
N ILE A 2 36.30 47.57 -45.74
CA ILE A 2 37.50 47.09 -45.01
C ILE A 2 37.63 45.57 -44.78
N LEU A 3 38.41 44.96 -45.68
CA LEU A 3 39.22 43.76 -45.49
C LEU A 3 40.68 44.22 -45.27
N GLN A 4 41.52 43.36 -44.69
CA GLN A 4 42.95 43.53 -44.28
C GLN A 4 43.12 44.04 -42.84
N GLN A 5 43.94 43.44 -41.97
CA GLN A 5 45.32 43.01 -42.18
C GLN A 5 45.71 41.75 -41.37
N SER A 6 46.65 41.01 -41.95
CA SER A 6 47.49 39.98 -41.36
C SER A 6 48.54 40.56 -40.40
N PHE A 7 48.88 39.85 -39.31
CA PHE A 7 50.18 39.98 -38.65
C PHE A 7 50.68 38.60 -38.18
N ASN A 8 51.82 38.19 -38.76
CA ASN A 8 52.75 37.19 -38.23
C ASN A 8 53.70 37.90 -37.25
N LEU A 9 54.13 37.21 -36.18
CA LEU A 9 55.47 37.20 -35.54
C LEU A 9 55.28 36.62 -34.11
N SER A 10 55.72 35.40 -33.84
CA SER A 10 57.06 34.97 -33.38
C SER A 10 57.18 34.89 -31.85
N SER A 11 57.36 33.65 -31.40
CA SER A 11 58.17 33.16 -30.27
C SER A 11 58.33 33.95 -28.97
N SER A 12 58.08 33.17 -27.90
CA SER A 12 58.82 33.10 -26.63
C SER A 12 58.23 33.77 -25.40
N SER A 13 58.12 32.90 -24.39
CA SER A 13 58.29 33.16 -22.95
C SER A 13 57.07 33.60 -22.14
N LEU A 14 56.53 32.60 -21.44
CA LEU A 14 56.42 32.51 -19.98
C LEU A 14 55.64 33.60 -19.21
N LEU A 15 54.79 33.08 -18.32
CA LEU A 15 54.02 33.75 -17.26
C LEU A 15 52.82 34.58 -17.74
N LEU A 16 51.62 33.99 -17.61
CA LEU A 16 50.65 34.51 -16.64
C LEU A 16 49.56 33.45 -16.39
N MET A 17 49.62 32.83 -15.21
CA MET A 17 48.43 32.33 -14.53
C MET A 17 47.43 33.48 -14.46
N LEU A 18 46.16 33.25 -14.82
CA LEU A 18 44.96 33.76 -14.13
C LEU A 18 43.69 33.52 -14.98
N LEU A 19 42.69 32.92 -14.30
CA LEU A 19 41.23 33.05 -14.53
C LEU A 19 40.59 32.18 -15.62
N LEU A 20 40.34 30.91 -15.29
CA LEU A 20 39.16 30.19 -15.78
C LEU A 20 38.11 30.18 -14.66
N PRO A 21 36.96 30.85 -14.78
CA PRO A 21 35.82 30.51 -13.95
C PRO A 21 35.33 29.13 -14.38
N ALA A 22 35.47 28.15 -13.50
CA ALA A 22 34.80 26.86 -13.64
C ALA A 22 33.29 27.12 -13.62
N ILE A 23 32.67 27.17 -14.80
CA ILE A 23 31.23 27.07 -14.95
C ILE A 23 30.89 25.60 -14.70
N THR A 24 30.82 25.22 -13.43
CA THR A 24 30.12 23.99 -13.05
C THR A 24 28.63 24.27 -13.28
N LEU A 25 28.09 23.74 -14.38
CA LEU A 25 26.65 23.62 -14.54
C LEU A 25 26.13 22.80 -13.35
N SER A 26 25.63 23.48 -12.32
CA SER A 26 24.71 22.90 -11.34
C SER A 26 23.46 22.48 -12.10
N ARG A 27 23.46 21.25 -12.61
CA ARG A 27 22.22 20.53 -12.91
C ARG A 27 21.60 20.17 -11.57
N THR A 28 20.81 21.08 -11.02
CA THR A 28 19.80 20.76 -10.03
C THR A 28 18.77 19.87 -10.71
N ILE A 29 19.07 18.57 -10.74
CA ILE A 29 18.05 17.55 -10.95
C ILE A 29 17.19 17.60 -9.69
N ILE A 30 16.07 18.31 -9.78
CA ILE A 30 14.97 18.22 -8.84
C ILE A 30 14.48 16.78 -8.93
N LYS A 31 15.05 15.92 -8.09
CA LYS A 31 14.59 14.56 -7.85
C LYS A 31 13.22 14.72 -7.18
N ARG A 32 12.14 14.65 -7.97
CA ARG A 32 10.81 14.37 -7.43
C ARG A 32 10.92 13.04 -6.70
N GLU A 33 10.94 13.10 -5.37
CA GLU A 33 10.53 11.99 -4.54
C GLU A 33 9.04 11.78 -4.79
N SER A 34 8.71 11.07 -5.86
CA SER A 34 7.54 10.20 -5.81
C SER A 34 7.94 9.09 -4.87
N GLU A 35 7.31 9.03 -3.70
CA GLU A 35 7.23 7.85 -2.85
C GLU A 35 6.63 6.71 -3.68
N GLN A 36 7.48 6.08 -4.46
CA GLN A 36 7.23 4.80 -5.05
C GLN A 36 7.61 3.79 -3.97
N GLU A 37 6.64 3.50 -3.10
CA GLU A 37 6.68 2.34 -2.19
C GLU A 37 7.02 1.13 -3.07
N SER A 38 8.21 0.59 -2.88
CA SER A 38 8.79 -0.42 -3.75
C SER A 38 7.90 -1.66 -3.79
N ASP A 39 7.38 -1.99 -4.98
CA ASP A 39 6.77 -3.29 -5.34
C ASP A 39 7.85 -4.39 -5.40
N ALA A 40 8.57 -4.58 -4.30
CA ALA A 40 9.35 -5.77 -4.03
C ALA A 40 8.49 -6.62 -3.10
N ASP A 41 7.76 -7.58 -3.70
CA ASP A 41 6.96 -8.63 -3.04
C ASP A 41 6.54 -8.33 -1.58
N ASP A 42 5.63 -7.37 -1.41
CA ASP A 42 5.26 -6.83 -0.10
C ASP A 42 4.11 -7.62 0.57
N GLY A 43 3.70 -8.77 0.04
CA GLY A 43 2.52 -9.52 0.51
C GLY A 43 1.18 -8.97 -0.01
N LEU A 44 1.18 -8.13 -1.05
CA LEU A 44 -0.01 -7.72 -1.79
C LEU A 44 -0.80 -8.94 -2.28
N MET A 45 -2.01 -9.11 -1.77
CA MET A 45 -2.94 -10.12 -2.26
C MET A 45 -3.69 -9.60 -3.47
N GLU A 46 -4.11 -10.50 -4.35
CA GLU A 46 -5.18 -10.15 -5.27
C GLU A 46 -6.44 -9.85 -4.45
N TYR A 47 -6.97 -8.65 -4.60
CA TYR A 47 -8.14 -8.19 -3.87
C TYR A 47 -9.17 -7.59 -4.81
N ASN A 48 -10.43 -7.63 -4.37
CA ASN A 48 -11.55 -6.97 -5.01
C ASN A 48 -12.09 -5.89 -4.08
N ASP A 49 -12.24 -4.65 -4.57
CA ASP A 49 -13.03 -3.64 -3.86
C ASP A 49 -14.51 -3.96 -4.09
N CYS A 50 -15.21 -4.24 -2.99
CA CYS A 50 -16.63 -4.63 -3.00
C CYS A 50 -17.55 -3.50 -2.55
N GLY A 51 -17.04 -2.27 -2.46
CA GLY A 51 -17.74 -1.08 -1.98
C GLY A 51 -17.70 0.02 -3.01
N ASN A 52 -17.34 1.23 -2.57
CA ASN A 52 -17.46 2.45 -3.36
C ASN A 52 -16.16 2.86 -4.08
N GLY A 53 -15.17 1.97 -4.19
CA GLY A 53 -13.89 2.31 -4.83
C GLY A 53 -12.93 3.08 -3.91
N ASN A 54 -13.11 2.97 -2.59
CA ASN A 54 -12.30 3.65 -1.58
C ASN A 54 -11.06 2.84 -1.16
N LEU A 55 -11.01 1.55 -1.50
CA LEU A 55 -9.86 0.69 -1.20
C LEU A 55 -8.68 1.03 -2.14
N ARG A 56 -7.47 1.09 -1.58
CA ARG A 56 -6.23 1.33 -2.35
C ARG A 56 -5.29 0.14 -2.28
N ARG A 57 -5.29 -0.58 -1.16
CA ARG A 57 -4.51 -1.80 -0.98
C ARG A 57 -5.16 -2.68 0.07
N LEU A 58 -5.11 -4.00 -0.16
CA LEU A 58 -5.40 -5.02 0.83
C LEU A 58 -4.25 -6.01 0.90
N LYS A 59 -3.78 -6.28 2.11
CA LYS A 59 -2.66 -7.18 2.40
C LYS A 59 -3.04 -8.09 3.56
N VAL A 60 -2.60 -9.34 3.50
CA VAL A 60 -2.62 -10.24 4.66
C VAL A 60 -1.20 -10.54 5.06
N GLU A 61 -0.90 -10.35 6.33
CA GLU A 61 0.37 -10.67 6.97
C GLU A 61 0.26 -11.95 7.79
N GLY A 62 1.39 -12.63 7.99
CA GLY A 62 1.43 -13.89 8.73
C GLY A 62 0.97 -15.10 7.90
N CYS A 63 1.15 -15.03 6.58
CA CYS A 63 0.85 -16.12 5.67
C CYS A 63 1.95 -16.37 4.65
N GLU A 64 1.96 -17.59 4.13
CA GLU A 64 2.87 -17.99 3.06
C GLU A 64 2.23 -17.60 1.72
N PRO A 65 2.95 -16.86 0.85
CA PRO A 65 2.47 -16.59 -0.49
C PRO A 65 2.41 -17.92 -1.25
N ASN A 66 1.27 -18.19 -1.90
CA ASN A 66 1.18 -19.27 -2.87
C ASN A 66 1.00 -18.66 -4.26
N GLU A 67 2.04 -18.85 -5.08
CA GLU A 67 2.08 -18.44 -6.46
C GLU A 67 1.52 -19.56 -7.35
N GLU A 68 0.21 -19.81 -7.30
CA GLU A 68 -0.42 -20.50 -8.43
C GLU A 68 -0.49 -19.54 -9.61
N ILE A 69 -0.30 -20.11 -10.81
CA ILE A 69 0.04 -19.51 -12.11
C ILE A 69 -0.75 -18.25 -12.52
N ARG A 70 -1.82 -17.85 -11.82
CA ARG A 70 -2.64 -16.66 -12.09
C ARG A 70 -3.22 -15.91 -10.88
N SER A 71 -2.92 -16.28 -9.63
CA SER A 71 -3.47 -15.59 -8.46
C SER A 71 -2.56 -15.73 -7.25
N ARG A 72 -2.15 -14.61 -6.65
CA ARG A 72 -1.42 -14.61 -5.37
C ARG A 72 -2.43 -14.81 -4.25
N PHE A 73 -2.56 -16.05 -3.78
CA PHE A 73 -3.39 -16.38 -2.63
C PHE A 73 -2.52 -16.60 -1.38
N CYS A 74 -3.07 -16.26 -0.24
CA CYS A 74 -2.39 -16.29 1.05
C CYS A 74 -2.76 -17.59 1.78
N LEU A 75 -1.77 -18.40 2.13
CA LEU A 75 -1.94 -19.62 2.93
C LEU A 75 -1.77 -19.30 4.41
N LEU A 76 -2.89 -19.24 5.13
CA LEU A 76 -2.92 -19.07 6.57
C LEU A 76 -2.52 -20.36 7.27
N THR A 77 -1.75 -20.26 8.35
CA THR A 77 -1.28 -21.41 9.12
C THR A 77 -2.09 -21.59 10.40
N ARG A 78 -2.56 -22.80 10.67
CA ARG A 78 -3.22 -23.11 11.95
C ARG A 78 -2.29 -22.95 13.14
N GLY A 79 -2.80 -22.38 14.22
CA GLY A 79 -2.04 -22.09 15.45
C GLY A 79 -1.18 -20.82 15.36
N SER A 80 -1.32 -20.02 14.29
CA SER A 80 -0.61 -18.74 14.15
C SER A 80 -1.57 -17.55 14.28
N ASN A 81 -0.99 -16.34 14.22
CA ASN A 81 -1.75 -15.11 14.06
C ASN A 81 -1.59 -14.61 12.63
N ALA A 82 -2.67 -14.10 12.05
CA ALA A 82 -2.65 -13.38 10.78
C ALA A 82 -3.16 -11.96 10.98
N SER A 83 -2.74 -11.04 10.13
CA SER A 83 -3.24 -9.66 10.14
C SER A 83 -3.76 -9.24 8.79
N LEU A 84 -4.97 -8.70 8.74
CA LEU A 84 -5.51 -8.03 7.56
C LEU A 84 -5.19 -6.54 7.64
N VAL A 85 -4.57 -6.00 6.59
CA VAL A 85 -4.16 -4.60 6.50
C VAL A 85 -4.78 -3.98 5.25
N ALA A 86 -5.65 -2.99 5.45
CA ALA A 86 -6.31 -2.25 4.38
C ALA A 86 -5.82 -0.80 4.38
N LYS A 87 -5.31 -0.32 3.24
CA LYS A 87 -5.10 1.12 2.98
C LYS A 87 -6.28 1.63 2.17
N PHE A 88 -6.93 2.70 2.62
CA PHE A 88 -8.14 3.23 1.98
C PHE A 88 -8.23 4.74 2.14
N ILE A 89 -9.07 5.38 1.33
CA ILE A 89 -9.34 6.82 1.40
C ILE A 89 -10.80 7.01 1.75
N ALA A 90 -11.10 7.68 2.87
CA ALA A 90 -12.48 7.98 3.25
C ALA A 90 -13.09 9.02 2.31
N ASP A 91 -14.37 8.87 2.02
CA ASP A 91 -15.19 9.75 1.17
C ASP A 91 -15.91 10.85 1.96
N SER A 92 -15.85 10.81 3.29
CA SER A 92 -16.37 11.82 4.21
C SER A 92 -15.56 11.80 5.52
N ASP A 93 -15.80 12.78 6.38
CA ASP A 93 -15.35 12.73 7.76
C ASP A 93 -16.19 11.72 8.56
N TYR A 94 -15.53 10.84 9.32
CA TYR A 94 -16.18 9.83 10.16
C TYR A 94 -15.64 9.90 11.60
N PRO A 95 -16.46 10.31 12.59
CA PRO A 95 -16.02 10.39 13.99
C PRO A 95 -15.89 9.01 14.63
N THR A 96 -16.67 8.03 14.14
CA THR A 96 -16.73 6.66 14.64
C THR A 96 -16.84 5.71 13.46
N VAL A 97 -16.25 4.53 13.61
CA VAL A 97 -16.18 3.53 12.55
C VAL A 97 -16.45 2.17 13.18
N THR A 98 -17.27 1.37 12.51
CA THR A 98 -17.51 -0.03 12.91
C THR A 98 -16.96 -1.01 11.89
N THR A 99 -16.61 -2.22 12.32
CA THR A 99 -16.04 -3.26 11.45
C THR A 99 -16.94 -4.49 11.33
N ASP A 100 -16.91 -5.14 10.16
CA ASP A 100 -17.54 -6.44 9.88
C ASP A 100 -16.56 -7.27 9.06
N VAL A 101 -16.18 -8.44 9.57
CA VAL A 101 -15.36 -9.42 8.85
C VAL A 101 -16.14 -10.70 8.69
N ARG A 102 -16.25 -11.14 7.44
CA ARG A 102 -17.00 -12.33 7.04
C ARG A 102 -16.10 -13.26 6.25
N ILE A 103 -16.26 -14.55 6.52
CA ILE A 103 -15.56 -15.63 5.81
C ILE A 103 -16.58 -16.49 5.11
N LYS A 104 -16.38 -16.68 3.80
CA LYS A 104 -17.17 -17.58 2.97
C LYS A 104 -16.34 -18.80 2.56
N ILE A 105 -16.89 -19.98 2.83
CA ILE A 105 -16.32 -21.29 2.51
C ILE A 105 -17.37 -22.06 1.72
N GLY A 106 -17.13 -22.26 0.42
CA GLY A 106 -18.13 -22.83 -0.48
C GLY A 106 -19.41 -21.99 -0.51
N PHE A 107 -20.55 -22.59 -0.12
CA PHE A 107 -21.86 -21.94 -0.06
C PHE A 107 -22.20 -21.35 1.31
N LEU A 108 -21.34 -21.54 2.32
CA LEU A 108 -21.58 -21.07 3.68
C LEU A 108 -20.80 -19.77 3.94
N GLU A 109 -21.43 -18.80 4.59
CA GLU A 109 -20.84 -17.53 4.98
C GLU A 109 -21.06 -17.30 6.48
N PHE A 110 -19.99 -16.92 7.17
CA PHE A 110 -19.97 -16.76 8.62
C PHE A 110 -19.33 -15.43 8.99
N GLY A 111 -19.81 -14.77 10.05
CA GLY A 111 -19.06 -13.70 10.70
C GLY A 111 -17.84 -14.27 11.42
N TYR A 112 -16.71 -13.57 11.40
CA TYR A 112 -15.50 -13.98 12.10
C TYR A 112 -15.57 -13.58 13.58
N PRO A 113 -15.58 -14.54 14.53
CA PRO A 113 -15.75 -14.24 15.94
C PRO A 113 -14.44 -14.29 16.76
N PRO A 114 -14.39 -13.63 17.93
CA PRO A 114 -14.97 -12.32 18.20
C PRO A 114 -14.03 -11.23 17.66
N ILE A 115 -14.51 -10.41 16.72
CA ILE A 115 -13.88 -9.11 16.42
C ILE A 115 -14.59 -8.04 17.22
N GLU A 116 -13.85 -7.04 17.70
CA GLU A 116 -14.46 -5.88 18.33
C GLU A 116 -15.15 -5.05 17.25
N TYR A 117 -16.39 -4.63 17.45
CA TYR A 117 -17.10 -3.91 16.39
C TYR A 117 -16.62 -2.47 16.26
N ASP A 118 -16.10 -1.86 17.33
CA ASP A 118 -15.56 -0.49 17.29
C ASP A 118 -14.15 -0.50 16.67
N ALA A 119 -14.08 -0.08 15.40
CA ALA A 119 -12.84 -0.06 14.67
C ALA A 119 -11.91 1.08 15.14
N CYS A 120 -12.45 2.18 15.65
CA CYS A 120 -11.64 3.31 16.12
C CYS A 120 -10.81 2.97 17.36
N MET A 121 -11.32 2.07 18.19
CA MET A 121 -10.63 1.65 19.42
C MET A 121 -9.51 0.64 19.17
N HIS A 122 -9.56 -0.10 18.05
CA HIS A 122 -8.72 -1.29 17.87
C HIS A 122 -7.99 -1.39 16.53
N TYR A 123 -8.54 -0.83 15.46
CA TYR A 123 -8.14 -1.20 14.10
C TYR A 123 -7.76 -0.03 13.21
N VAL A 124 -8.30 1.17 13.44
CA VAL A 124 -8.02 2.36 12.63
C VAL A 124 -7.97 3.60 13.52
N ALA A 125 -7.11 4.56 13.18
CA ALA A 125 -7.07 5.83 13.87
C ALA A 125 -8.29 6.69 13.49
N CYS A 126 -8.96 7.27 14.49
CA CYS A 126 -10.12 8.14 14.30
C CYS A 126 -9.90 9.53 14.92
N PRO A 127 -10.60 10.58 14.46
CA PRO A 127 -11.58 10.55 13.37
C PRO A 127 -10.94 10.29 12.00
N LEU A 128 -11.68 9.65 11.09
CA LEU A 128 -11.27 9.60 9.69
C LEU A 128 -11.59 10.94 9.05
N HIS A 129 -10.69 11.42 8.19
CA HIS A 129 -10.85 12.65 7.44
C HIS A 129 -11.10 12.38 5.95
N GLU A 130 -11.99 13.16 5.36
CA GLU A 130 -12.27 13.09 3.92
C GLU A 130 -10.97 13.20 3.11
N LYS A 131 -10.81 12.34 2.10
CA LYS A 131 -9.66 12.31 1.16
C LYS A 131 -8.31 12.01 1.80
N GLU A 132 -8.24 11.69 3.10
CA GLU A 132 -7.02 11.26 3.76
C GLU A 132 -6.80 9.75 3.61
N LEU A 133 -5.54 9.36 3.35
CA LEU A 133 -5.15 7.95 3.31
C LEU A 133 -5.11 7.39 4.73
N SER A 134 -6.03 6.48 5.02
CA SER A 134 -6.14 5.78 6.29
C SER A 134 -5.67 4.33 6.18
N VAL A 135 -5.21 3.77 7.30
CA VAL A 135 -4.78 2.36 7.39
C VAL A 135 -5.55 1.67 8.49
N ALA A 136 -6.31 0.63 8.13
CA ALA A 136 -6.93 -0.27 9.08
C ALA A 136 -6.13 -1.57 9.18
N ARG A 137 -5.89 -2.05 10.41
CA ARG A 137 -5.19 -3.30 10.70
C ARG A 137 -5.95 -4.11 11.73
N VAL A 138 -6.30 -5.34 11.38
CA VAL A 138 -6.96 -6.31 12.27
C VAL A 138 -6.08 -7.55 12.38
N THR A 139 -5.62 -7.88 13.58
CA THR A 139 -4.90 -9.13 13.85
C THR A 139 -5.81 -10.13 14.53
N PHE A 140 -5.81 -11.37 14.03
CA PHE A 140 -6.66 -12.44 14.55
C PHE A 140 -5.89 -13.75 14.73
N PRO A 141 -6.21 -14.51 15.79
CA PRO A 141 -5.64 -15.83 16.00
C PRO A 141 -6.36 -16.87 15.14
N ILE A 142 -5.59 -17.74 14.48
CA ILE A 142 -6.10 -18.89 13.75
C ILE A 142 -5.94 -20.09 14.65
N HIS A 143 -7.02 -20.56 15.27
CA HIS A 143 -6.93 -21.67 16.22
C HIS A 143 -6.54 -22.99 15.53
N SER A 144 -5.79 -23.83 16.24
CA SER A 144 -5.28 -25.11 15.72
C SER A 144 -6.37 -26.13 15.36
N PHE A 145 -7.54 -26.02 16.00
CA PHE A 145 -8.69 -26.89 15.75
C PHE A 145 -9.52 -26.51 14.52
N VAL A 146 -9.27 -25.34 13.90
CA VAL A 146 -10.00 -24.94 12.69
C VAL A 146 -9.68 -25.93 11.57
N PRO A 147 -10.67 -26.42 10.79
CA PRO A 147 -10.41 -27.32 9.68
C PRO A 147 -9.57 -26.65 8.58
N ARG A 148 -8.90 -27.46 7.77
CA ARG A 148 -8.15 -26.97 6.60
C ARG A 148 -9.10 -26.65 5.46
N PHE A 149 -8.85 -25.55 4.76
CA PHE A 149 -9.63 -25.13 3.60
C PHE A 149 -8.69 -24.72 2.47
N GLY A 150 -8.81 -25.35 1.31
CA GLY A 150 -8.00 -24.96 0.15
C GLY A 150 -8.34 -23.57 -0.38
N SER A 151 -9.58 -23.11 -0.19
CA SER A 151 -10.02 -21.78 -0.59
C SER A 151 -11.14 -21.25 0.30
N MET A 152 -11.02 -20.00 0.69
CA MET A 152 -12.02 -19.20 1.37
C MET A 152 -11.96 -17.75 0.88
N LEU A 153 -13.09 -17.06 0.92
CA LEU A 153 -13.18 -15.63 0.61
C LEU A 153 -13.37 -14.86 1.92
N ILE A 154 -12.40 -14.01 2.24
CA ILE A 154 -12.48 -13.06 3.35
C ILE A 154 -13.08 -11.77 2.79
N THR A 155 -14.12 -11.26 3.44
CA THR A 155 -14.69 -9.93 3.19
C THR A 155 -14.54 -9.10 4.45
N ALA A 156 -13.90 -7.94 4.35
CA ALA A 156 -13.77 -6.98 5.45
C ALA A 156 -14.41 -5.65 5.06
N ARG A 157 -15.19 -5.09 5.96
CA ARG A 157 -15.92 -3.83 5.76
C ARG A 157 -15.73 -2.92 6.95
N LEU A 158 -15.64 -1.64 6.66
CA LEU A 158 -15.81 -0.58 7.66
C LEU A 158 -17.07 0.21 7.34
N TYR A 159 -17.85 0.51 8.37
CA TYR A 159 -19.06 1.31 8.27
C TYR A 159 -18.98 2.59 9.09
N GLY A 160 -19.59 3.65 8.58
CA GLY A 160 -19.81 4.89 9.30
C GLY A 160 -20.96 4.79 10.32
N PRO A 161 -21.22 5.88 11.07
CA PRO A 161 -22.22 5.89 12.13
C PRO A 161 -23.66 5.67 11.66
N ASN A 162 -23.96 5.88 10.37
CA ASN A 162 -25.29 5.71 9.78
C ASN A 162 -25.42 4.39 8.99
N GLY A 163 -24.41 3.51 9.05
CA GLY A 163 -24.39 2.23 8.32
C GLY A 163 -23.91 2.31 6.87
N GLU A 164 -23.42 3.47 6.44
CA GLU A 164 -22.75 3.68 5.16
C GLU A 164 -21.43 2.90 5.09
N VAL A 165 -21.14 2.27 3.94
CA VAL A 165 -19.88 1.53 3.72
C VAL A 165 -18.78 2.54 3.40
N ILE A 166 -17.79 2.63 4.29
CA ILE A 166 -16.60 3.48 4.09
C ILE A 166 -15.62 2.77 3.15
N VAL A 167 -15.34 1.49 3.42
CA VAL A 167 -14.46 0.66 2.60
C VAL A 167 -14.89 -0.80 2.67
N CYS A 168 -14.75 -1.53 1.57
CA CYS A 168 -15.01 -2.96 1.47
C CYS A 168 -13.88 -3.64 0.68
N GLY A 169 -13.25 -4.64 1.27
CA GLY A 169 -12.20 -5.43 0.62
C GLY A 169 -12.50 -6.91 0.67
N GLN A 170 -12.25 -7.59 -0.45
CA GLN A 170 -12.37 -9.03 -0.60
C GLN A 170 -11.04 -9.65 -0.99
N ALA A 171 -10.61 -10.70 -0.30
CA ALA A 171 -9.38 -11.43 -0.61
C ALA A 171 -9.60 -12.94 -0.52
N ARG A 172 -9.00 -13.70 -1.43
CA ARG A 172 -9.00 -15.17 -1.38
C ARG A 172 -7.82 -15.69 -0.58
N ALA A 173 -8.09 -16.56 0.38
CA ALA A 173 -7.06 -17.21 1.18
C ALA A 173 -7.28 -18.72 1.24
N GLY A 174 -6.25 -19.46 1.61
CA GLY A 174 -6.33 -20.86 2.04
C GLY A 174 -5.95 -20.98 3.52
N LEU A 175 -6.26 -22.12 4.13
CA LEU A 175 -5.93 -22.45 5.52
C LEU A 175 -5.34 -23.86 5.60
N ILE A 176 -4.10 -23.97 6.10
CA ILE A 176 -3.29 -25.20 6.18
C ILE A 176 -2.90 -25.59 7.61
#